data_AF-A0A4V6CPE9-F1
#
_entry.id   AF-A0A4V6CPE9-F1
#
_cell.length_a   1.000
_cell.length_b   1.000
_cell.length_c   1.000
_cell.angle_alpha   90.00
_cell.angle_beta   90.00
_cell.angle_gamma   90.00
#
_symmetry.space_group_name_H-M   'P 1'
#
loop_
_entity.id
_entity.type
_entity.pdbx_description
1 polymer ?
#
loop_
_entity_poly.entity_id
_entity_poly.type
_entity_poly.pdbx_seq_one_letter_code
_entity_poly.pdbx_strand_id
1 'polypeptide(L)'
;MAPGKKLSDPARKKLAGTRKKSVDNNVVSITPDLVRDVPVMPEWLSPGAREVWAADIERIAATGATAVDSSAVALYCETMAVFVASVRAQEPVNAAFRSELRKQAELLGIAGAKSRLARIAAREPAKTSPFSVRAR
;
A
#
# COMPACT_ATOMS: atom_id res chain seq x y z
N MET A 1 -27.24 -9.39 -31.39
CA MET A 1 -27.20 -7.98 -30.94
C MET A 1 -25.76 -7.59 -30.67
N ALA A 2 -25.28 -6.48 -31.23
CA ALA A 2 -23.93 -6.00 -30.94
C ALA A 2 -23.86 -5.45 -29.50
N PRO A 3 -22.84 -5.78 -28.70
CA PRO A 3 -22.70 -5.22 -27.36
C PRO A 3 -22.53 -3.70 -27.43
N GLY A 4 -23.20 -2.98 -26.53
CA GLY A 4 -23.12 -1.53 -26.44
C GLY A 4 -21.70 -1.01 -26.18
N LYS A 5 -21.44 0.25 -26.54
CA LYS A 5 -20.13 0.88 -26.36
C LYS A 5 -19.79 0.92 -24.86
N LYS A 6 -18.61 0.39 -24.50
CA LYS A 6 -18.11 0.44 -23.12
C LYS A 6 -18.05 1.89 -22.62
N LEU A 7 -18.44 2.06 -21.36
CA LEU A 7 -18.44 3.35 -20.68
C LEU A 7 -17.00 3.86 -20.55
N SER A 8 -16.75 5.08 -21.01
CA SER A 8 -15.43 5.73 -20.88
C SER A 8 -15.42 6.66 -19.68
N ASP A 9 -14.22 6.90 -19.15
CA ASP A 9 -13.98 7.81 -18.03
C ASP A 9 -14.65 9.18 -18.21
N PRO A 10 -15.51 9.62 -17.28
CA PRO A 10 -16.16 10.92 -17.29
C PRO A 10 -15.20 12.09 -17.37
N ALA A 11 -14.00 11.98 -16.78
CA ALA A 11 -12.98 13.05 -16.85
C ALA A 11 -12.50 13.24 -18.29
N ARG A 12 -12.18 12.13 -18.98
CA ARG A 12 -11.84 12.16 -20.42
C ARG A 12 -12.97 12.67 -21.29
N LYS A 13 -14.23 12.29 -21.01
CA LYS A 13 -15.40 12.82 -21.74
C LYS A 13 -15.60 14.32 -21.51
N LYS A 14 -15.36 14.81 -20.28
CA LYS A 14 -15.41 16.23 -19.96
C LYS A 14 -14.34 17.02 -20.74
N LEU A 15 -13.11 16.50 -20.77
CA LEU A 15 -12.00 17.11 -21.50
C LEU A 15 -12.22 17.10 -23.02
N ALA A 16 -12.84 16.05 -23.55
CA ALA A 16 -13.25 15.94 -24.96
C ALA A 16 -14.57 16.67 -25.30
N GLY A 17 -15.23 17.34 -24.34
CA GLY A 17 -16.50 18.05 -24.56
C GLY A 17 -17.72 17.14 -24.81
N THR A 18 -17.62 15.84 -24.56
CA THR A 18 -18.66 14.84 -24.90
C THR A 18 -19.45 14.34 -23.68
N ARG A 19 -19.25 14.93 -22.51
CA ARG A 19 -19.90 14.54 -21.25
C ARG A 19 -21.41 14.77 -21.30
N LYS A 20 -22.20 13.73 -21.06
CA LYS A 20 -23.66 13.80 -21.00
C LYS A 20 -24.15 13.68 -19.56
N LYS A 21 -24.85 14.71 -19.05
CA LYS A 21 -25.29 14.80 -17.66
C LYS A 21 -26.20 13.64 -17.23
N SER A 22 -27.07 13.11 -18.10
CA SER A 22 -27.98 12.01 -17.74
C SER A 22 -27.32 10.63 -17.75
N VAL A 23 -26.26 10.43 -18.56
CA VAL A 23 -25.62 9.12 -18.77
C VAL A 23 -24.38 8.96 -17.89
N ASP A 24 -23.62 10.03 -17.70
CA ASP A 24 -22.31 9.99 -17.05
C ASP A 24 -22.35 10.43 -15.57
N ASN A 25 -23.54 10.71 -15.00
CA ASN A 25 -23.64 11.32 -13.67
C ASN A 25 -23.24 10.39 -12.52
N ASN A 26 -23.58 9.11 -12.65
CA ASN A 26 -23.34 8.09 -11.62
C ASN A 26 -22.03 7.36 -11.84
N VAL A 27 -21.23 7.79 -12.81
CA VAL A 27 -19.91 7.24 -13.09
C VAL A 27 -18.92 8.13 -12.37
N VAL A 28 -18.24 7.57 -11.39
CA VAL A 28 -17.21 8.28 -10.63
C VAL A 28 -15.88 7.62 -10.94
N SER A 29 -14.91 8.42 -11.39
CA SER A 29 -13.52 7.99 -11.40
C SER A 29 -13.05 7.93 -9.95
N ILE A 30 -12.62 6.77 -9.48
CA ILE A 30 -11.79 6.70 -8.27
C ILE A 30 -10.47 7.33 -8.68
N THR A 31 -10.30 8.62 -8.39
CA THR A 31 -9.12 9.37 -8.76
C THR A 31 -7.90 8.69 -8.11
N PRO A 32 -6.81 8.43 -8.85
CA PRO A 32 -5.54 8.01 -8.25
C PRO A 32 -4.91 9.13 -7.40
N ASP A 33 -5.42 10.36 -7.51
CA ASP A 33 -4.93 11.57 -6.84
C ASP A 33 -5.46 11.75 -5.41
N LEU A 34 -5.97 10.69 -4.77
CA LEU A 34 -6.03 10.71 -3.31
C LEU A 34 -4.60 10.95 -2.84
N VAL A 35 -4.34 12.13 -2.27
CA VAL A 35 -3.15 12.36 -1.45
C VAL A 35 -3.14 11.16 -0.51
N ARG A 36 -2.24 10.21 -0.75
CA ARG A 36 -2.19 9.00 0.05
C ARG A 36 -1.85 9.49 1.44
N ASP A 37 -2.86 9.46 2.30
CA ASP A 37 -2.66 9.62 3.71
C ASP A 37 -1.69 8.52 4.11
N VAL A 38 -0.48 8.89 4.50
CA VAL A 38 0.59 7.97 4.87
C VAL A 38 0.86 8.12 6.36
N PRO A 39 1.35 7.07 7.03
CA PRO A 39 1.75 7.19 8.42
C PRO A 39 2.74 8.36 8.59
N VAL A 40 2.51 9.17 9.63
CA VAL A 40 3.31 10.34 9.97
C VAL A 40 4.28 9.97 11.09
N MET A 41 5.56 10.26 10.90
CA MET A 41 6.60 9.93 11.88
C MET A 41 6.41 10.73 13.17
N PRO A 42 6.24 10.08 14.33
CA PRO A 42 6.15 10.81 15.59
C PRO A 42 7.50 11.40 16.03
N GLU A 43 7.48 12.51 16.75
CA GLU A 43 8.70 13.18 17.22
C GLU A 43 9.48 12.36 18.25
N TRP A 44 8.79 11.55 19.04
CA TRP A 44 9.36 10.73 20.11
C TRP A 44 10.14 9.50 19.63
N LEU A 45 10.14 9.23 18.31
CA LEU A 45 10.79 8.06 17.73
C LEU A 45 12.31 8.12 17.95
N SER A 46 12.90 7.04 18.49
CA SER A 46 14.33 6.92 18.74
C SER A 46 15.15 6.99 17.44
N PRO A 47 16.44 7.40 17.49
CA PRO A 47 17.26 7.51 16.28
C PRO A 47 17.32 6.23 15.45
N GLY A 48 17.50 5.07 16.10
CA GLY A 48 17.50 3.77 15.41
C GLY A 48 16.13 3.43 14.81
N ALA A 49 15.04 3.79 15.48
CA ALA A 49 13.69 3.58 14.95
C ALA A 49 13.39 4.49 13.75
N ARG A 50 13.96 5.70 13.69
CA ARG A 50 13.87 6.58 12.51
C ARG A 50 14.55 5.98 11.29
N GLU A 51 15.68 5.29 11.46
CA GLU A 51 16.33 4.54 10.37
C GLU A 51 15.41 3.44 9.83
N VAL A 52 14.77 2.67 10.73
CA VAL A 52 13.79 1.64 10.35
C VAL A 52 12.57 2.28 9.66
N TRP A 53 12.06 3.39 10.18
CA TRP A 53 10.94 4.10 9.59
C TRP A 53 11.23 4.49 8.15
N ALA A 54 12.38 5.13 7.91
CA ALA A 54 12.80 5.53 6.57
C ALA A 54 12.93 4.34 5.60
N ALA A 55 13.36 3.17 6.08
CA ALA A 55 13.52 1.97 5.27
C ALA A 55 12.22 1.22 4.95
N ASP A 56 11.18 1.35 5.79
CA ASP A 56 9.99 0.51 5.73
C ASP A 56 8.71 1.28 5.38
N ILE A 57 8.66 2.60 5.58
CA ILE A 57 7.43 3.40 5.42
C ILE A 57 6.80 3.29 4.02
N GLU A 58 7.61 3.25 2.95
CA GLU A 58 7.08 3.12 1.59
C GLU A 58 6.41 1.75 1.37
N ARG A 59 7.00 0.68 1.91
CA ARG A 59 6.43 -0.67 1.84
C ARG A 59 5.15 -0.78 2.65
N ILE A 60 5.12 -0.16 3.83
CA ILE A 60 3.96 -0.11 4.71
C ILE A 60 2.84 0.74 4.09
N ALA A 61 3.15 1.89 3.49
CA ALA A 61 2.17 2.69 2.77
C ALA A 61 1.61 1.94 1.54
N ALA A 62 2.44 1.15 0.85
CA ALA A 62 2.00 0.34 -0.29
C ALA A 62 1.01 -0.78 0.10
N THR A 63 0.97 -1.22 1.36
CA THR A 63 -0.03 -2.18 1.86
C THR A 63 -1.35 -1.51 2.26
N GLY A 64 -1.42 -0.18 2.18
CA GLY A 64 -2.61 0.62 2.49
C GLY A 64 -2.63 1.21 3.90
N ALA A 65 -1.50 1.23 4.61
CA ALA A 65 -1.40 1.95 5.87
C ALA A 65 -1.54 3.47 5.66
N THR A 66 -2.15 4.14 6.62
CA THR A 66 -2.51 5.56 6.57
C THR A 66 -2.11 6.31 7.85
N ALA A 67 -2.43 7.59 8.00
CA ALA A 67 -2.02 8.36 9.18
C ALA A 67 -2.62 7.82 10.49
N VAL A 68 -3.77 7.13 10.46
CA VAL A 68 -4.33 6.48 11.66
C VAL A 68 -3.45 5.34 12.17
N ASP A 69 -2.59 4.77 11.32
CA ASP A 69 -1.69 3.67 11.68
C ASP A 69 -0.35 4.16 12.24
N SER A 70 -0.11 5.47 12.31
CA SER A 70 1.19 6.09 12.66
C SER A 70 1.78 5.54 13.96
N SER A 71 0.98 5.41 15.01
CA SER A 71 1.45 4.87 16.31
C SER A 71 1.82 3.40 16.23
N ALA A 72 1.10 2.60 15.44
CA ALA A 72 1.39 1.18 15.26
C ALA A 72 2.68 0.98 14.44
N VAL A 73 2.87 1.80 13.40
CA VAL A 73 4.12 1.83 12.62
C VAL A 73 5.29 2.25 13.49
N ALA A 74 5.11 3.29 14.32
CA ALA A 74 6.13 3.78 15.22
C ALA A 74 6.57 2.72 16.24
N LEU A 75 5.60 2.00 16.84
CA LEU A 75 5.87 0.91 17.76
C LEU A 75 6.64 -0.24 17.09
N TYR A 76 6.29 -0.58 15.84
CA TYR A 76 7.04 -1.56 15.06
C TYR A 76 8.48 -1.11 14.82
N CYS A 77 8.70 0.16 14.45
CA CYS A 77 10.03 0.72 14.22
C CYS A 77 10.90 0.68 15.48
N GLU A 78 10.35 1.02 16.66
CA GLU A 78 11.06 0.89 17.95
C GLU A 78 11.44 -0.56 18.24
N THR A 79 10.48 -1.47 18.09
CA THR A 79 10.70 -2.90 18.35
C THR A 79 11.79 -3.47 17.41
N MET A 80 11.77 -3.06 16.14
CA MET A 80 12.78 -3.45 15.16
C MET A 80 14.14 -2.82 15.43
N ALA A 81 14.20 -1.56 15.87
CA ALA A 81 15.46 -0.91 16.22
C ALA A 81 16.17 -1.65 17.36
N VAL A 82 15.44 -2.06 18.40
CA VAL A 82 15.95 -2.91 19.48
C VAL A 82 16.42 -4.25 18.93
N PHE A 83 15.64 -4.90 18.06
CA PHE A 83 16.05 -6.15 17.41
C PHE A 83 17.38 -6.01 16.67
N VAL A 84 17.51 -4.99 15.83
CA VAL A 84 18.71 -4.71 15.02
C VAL A 84 19.91 -4.42 15.93
N ALA A 85 19.72 -3.65 17.00
CA ALA A 85 20.76 -3.36 17.97
C ALA A 85 21.27 -4.64 18.65
N SER A 86 20.37 -5.51 19.15
CA SER A 86 20.76 -6.78 19.75
C SER A 86 21.49 -7.71 18.77
N VAL A 87 21.04 -7.78 17.51
CA VAL A 87 21.74 -8.57 16.47
C VAL A 87 23.15 -8.03 16.23
N ARG A 88 23.32 -6.70 16.13
CA ARG A 88 24.64 -6.05 15.96
C ARG A 88 25.55 -6.29 17.17
N ALA A 89 24.99 -6.31 18.38
CA ALA A 89 25.70 -6.60 19.62
C ALA A 89 25.99 -8.10 19.82
N GLN A 90 25.57 -8.97 18.89
CA GLN A 90 25.64 -10.43 19.01
C GLN A 90 24.93 -11.00 20.26
N GLU A 91 23.91 -10.30 20.75
CA GLU A 91 23.10 -10.73 21.88
C GLU A 91 21.98 -11.67 21.43
N PRO A 92 21.66 -12.71 22.23
CA PRO A 92 20.56 -13.61 21.90
C PRO A 92 19.22 -12.89 22.04
N VAL A 93 18.57 -12.67 20.89
CA VAL A 93 17.21 -12.11 20.88
C VAL A 93 16.21 -13.13 21.39
N ASN A 94 15.45 -12.77 22.42
CA ASN A 94 14.37 -13.57 22.98
C ASN A 94 13.34 -14.00 21.91
N ALA A 95 12.94 -15.28 21.91
CA ALA A 95 11.96 -15.83 20.98
C ALA A 95 10.59 -15.13 21.04
N ALA A 96 10.17 -14.68 22.23
CA ALA A 96 8.94 -13.90 22.41
C ALA A 96 9.03 -12.57 21.65
N PHE A 97 10.20 -11.91 21.70
CA PHE A 97 10.44 -10.64 21.02
C PHE A 97 10.37 -10.80 19.49
N ARG A 98 11.00 -11.86 18.96
CA ARG A 98 10.92 -12.20 17.53
C ARG A 98 9.49 -12.48 17.07
N SER A 99 8.70 -13.13 17.93
CA SER A 99 7.31 -13.47 17.63
C SER A 99 6.41 -12.23 17.61
N GLU A 100 6.59 -11.30 18.56
CA GLU A 100 5.83 -10.04 18.56
C GLU A 100 6.17 -9.18 17.33
N LEU A 101 7.46 -9.07 16.98
CA LEU A 101 7.89 -8.34 15.80
C LEU A 101 7.30 -8.93 14.50
N ARG A 102 7.21 -10.26 14.41
CA ARG A 102 6.52 -10.93 13.30
C ARG A 102 5.03 -10.56 13.28
N LYS A 103 4.36 -10.60 14.43
CA LYS A 103 2.94 -10.26 14.55
C LYS A 103 2.66 -8.82 14.13
N GLN A 104 3.48 -7.87 14.58
CA GLN A 104 3.41 -6.47 14.16
C GLN A 104 3.58 -6.33 12.64
N ALA A 105 4.56 -7.02 12.05
CA ALA A 105 4.79 -7.00 10.61
C ALA A 105 3.62 -7.61 9.80
N GLU A 106 2.95 -8.65 10.33
CA GLU A 106 1.76 -9.23 9.71
C GLU A 106 0.55 -8.27 9.79
N LEU A 107 0.36 -7.57 10.92
CA LEU A 107 -0.69 -6.56 11.09
C LEU A 107 -0.53 -5.39 10.10
N LEU A 108 0.70 -4.93 9.89
CA LEU A 108 1.05 -3.90 8.92
C LEU A 108 1.03 -4.39 7.46
N GLY A 109 0.74 -5.67 7.23
CA GLY A 109 0.63 -6.27 5.90
C GLY A 109 1.96 -6.45 5.16
N ILE A 110 3.10 -6.16 5.80
CA ILE A 110 4.45 -6.30 5.25
C ILE A 110 5.03 -7.69 5.45
N ALA A 111 4.35 -8.56 6.18
CA ALA A 111 4.61 -9.99 6.26
C ALA A 111 3.36 -10.83 5.91
N GLY A 112 3.53 -12.16 5.83
CA GLY A 112 2.42 -13.09 5.66
C GLY A 112 1.73 -13.03 4.28
N ALA A 113 0.43 -13.37 4.24
CA ALA A 113 -0.32 -13.53 2.99
C ALA A 113 -0.52 -12.22 2.22
N LYS A 114 -0.78 -11.11 2.91
CA LYS A 114 -0.96 -9.79 2.28
C LYS A 114 0.31 -9.34 1.56
N SER A 115 1.48 -9.49 2.19
CA SER A 115 2.77 -9.18 1.57
C SER A 115 3.03 -9.99 0.29
N ARG A 116 2.58 -11.26 0.25
CA ARG A 116 2.69 -12.11 -0.95
C ARG A 116 1.78 -11.61 -2.08
N LEU A 117 0.55 -11.22 -1.78
CA LEU A 117 -0.38 -10.68 -2.77
C LEU A 117 0.15 -9.36 -3.37
N ALA A 118 0.70 -8.47 -2.55
CA ALA A 118 1.32 -7.24 -3.03
C ALA A 118 2.46 -7.51 -4.02
N ARG A 119 3.32 -8.50 -3.73
CA ARG A 119 4.39 -8.93 -4.66
C ARG A 119 3.88 -9.55 -5.95
N ILE A 120 2.79 -10.31 -5.90
CA ILE A 120 2.17 -10.91 -7.10
C ILE A 120 1.55 -9.83 -7.98
N ALA A 121 0.80 -8.90 -7.38
CA ALA A 121 0.19 -7.77 -8.08
C ALA A 121 1.23 -6.87 -8.77
N ALA A 122 2.42 -6.72 -8.18
CA ALA A 122 3.53 -5.96 -8.77
C ALA A 122 4.25 -6.69 -9.91
N ARG A 123 4.18 -8.03 -9.98
CA ARG A 123 4.91 -8.84 -10.97
C ARG A 123 4.09 -9.25 -12.19
N GLU A 124 2.77 -9.34 -12.06
CA GLU A 124 1.94 -9.61 -13.24
C GLU A 124 1.71 -8.31 -14.02
N PRO A 125 2.08 -8.21 -15.31
CA PRO A 125 1.52 -7.17 -16.15
C PRO A 125 0.00 -7.32 -16.08
N ALA A 126 -0.72 -6.22 -15.86
CA ALA A 126 -2.17 -6.23 -15.73
C ALA A 126 -2.75 -7.15 -16.82
N LYS A 127 -3.30 -8.31 -16.41
CA LYS A 127 -3.73 -9.35 -17.34
C LYS A 127 -4.66 -8.69 -18.35
N THR A 128 -4.14 -8.51 -19.55
CA THR A 128 -4.86 -7.87 -20.65
C THR A 128 -5.97 -8.85 -20.97
N SER A 129 -7.19 -8.50 -20.56
CA SER A 129 -8.35 -9.38 -20.70
C SER A 129 -8.40 -9.93 -22.13
N PRO A 130 -8.70 -11.22 -22.35
CA PRO A 130 -8.82 -11.79 -23.70
C PRO A 130 -9.90 -11.07 -24.54
N PHE A 131 -10.75 -10.25 -23.91
CA PHE A 131 -11.74 -9.39 -24.55
C PHE A 131 -11.24 -7.98 -24.90
N SER A 132 -9.95 -7.68 -24.74
CA SER A 132 -9.36 -6.38 -25.03
C SER A 132 -8.54 -6.33 -26.32
N VAL A 133 -8.21 -7.48 -26.92
CA VAL A 133 -7.61 -7.57 -28.25
C VAL A 133 -8.73 -7.72 -29.28
N ARG A 134 -8.99 -6.68 -30.07
CA ARG A 134 -9.86 -6.80 -31.25
C ARG A 134 -9.05 -7.46 -32.37
N ALA A 135 -9.49 -8.62 -32.84
CA ALA A 135 -9.00 -9.16 -34.11
C ALA A 135 -9.31 -8.15 -35.24
N ARG A 136 -8.35 -7.91 -36.12
CA ARG A 136 -8.51 -7.06 -37.32
C ARG A 136 -9.48 -7.69 -38.30
#